data_AF-A0AAE8SUE4-F1
#
_entry.id   AF-A0AAE8SUE4-F1
#
_cell.length_a   1.000
_cell.length_b   1.000
_cell.length_c   1.000
_cell.angle_alpha   90.00
_cell.angle_beta   90.00
_cell.angle_gamma   90.00
#
_symmetry.space_group_name_H-M   'P 1'
#
loop_
_entity.id
_entity.type
_entity.pdbx_description
1 polymer ?
#
loop_
_entity_poly.entity_id
_entity_poly.type
_entity_poly.pdbx_seq_one_letter_code
_entity_poly.pdbx_strand_id
1 'polypeptide(L)'
;MALADTTASSDFDSSAARALFEVTNFEYFTQVYMHRVWPYYPFIHIATFDYERASLPLLLAVFLTGALHAPPTSSAVSARRFLNLAEEFIFSHPTMKGLLLNHDSPFEPATEVIEILQAGLAILYTQISINDEATRCRIRVKRYPFLSTVVRLVGILQAKHPIPVPSYDANDWNTFIMWESCIR
;
A
#
# COMPACT_ATOMS: atom_id res chain seq x y z
N MET A 1 -28.24 -11.21 -25.47
CA MET A 1 -26.86 -11.42 -25.92
C MET A 1 -25.98 -11.34 -24.68
N ALA A 2 -25.77 -12.48 -24.02
CA ALA A 2 -25.06 -12.55 -22.74
C ALA A 2 -23.55 -12.42 -23.00
N LEU A 3 -22.93 -11.40 -22.41
CA LEU A 3 -21.48 -11.28 -22.37
C LEU A 3 -20.96 -12.38 -21.44
N ALA A 4 -20.27 -13.35 -22.03
CA ALA A 4 -19.53 -14.35 -21.29
C ALA A 4 -18.54 -13.66 -20.35
N ASP A 5 -18.79 -13.78 -19.05
CA ASP A 5 -17.84 -13.51 -17.98
C ASP A 5 -16.67 -14.49 -18.17
N THR A 6 -15.70 -14.08 -18.98
CA THR A 6 -14.46 -14.80 -19.17
C THR A 6 -13.62 -14.51 -17.94
N THR A 7 -13.95 -15.18 -16.84
CA THR A 7 -13.06 -15.35 -15.70
C THR A 7 -11.90 -16.20 -16.20
N ALA A 8 -10.94 -15.56 -16.87
CA ALA A 8 -9.62 -16.10 -17.06
C ALA A 8 -9.03 -16.26 -15.66
N SER A 9 -9.26 -17.42 -15.05
CA SER A 9 -8.48 -17.90 -13.93
C SER A 9 -7.05 -18.00 -14.47
N SER A 10 -6.27 -16.94 -14.27
CA SER A 10 -4.84 -16.99 -14.46
C SER A 10 -4.33 -18.00 -13.45
N ASP A 11 -3.94 -19.18 -13.93
CA ASP A 11 -3.43 -20.25 -13.09
C ASP A 11 -2.33 -19.68 -12.19
N PHE A 12 -2.52 -19.72 -10.88
CA PHE A 12 -1.61 -19.09 -9.93
C PHE A 12 -0.28 -19.83 -9.97
N ASP A 13 0.76 -19.16 -10.45
CA ASP A 13 2.08 -19.75 -10.60
C ASP A 13 2.77 -19.85 -9.24
N SER A 14 2.49 -20.96 -8.55
CA SER A 14 3.04 -21.30 -7.25
C SER A 14 4.56 -21.38 -7.25
N SER A 15 5.17 -21.76 -8.38
CA SER A 15 6.63 -21.86 -8.51
C SER A 15 7.27 -20.49 -8.55
N ALA A 16 6.71 -19.57 -9.35
CA ALA A 16 7.15 -18.17 -9.40
C ALA A 16 6.89 -17.47 -8.07
N ALA A 17 5.79 -17.80 -7.36
CA ALA A 17 5.50 -17.25 -6.05
C ALA A 17 6.56 -17.66 -5.03
N ARG A 18 6.89 -18.95 -4.93
CA ARG A 18 7.93 -19.44 -4.00
C ARG A 18 9.29 -18.82 -4.28
N ALA A 19 9.68 -18.71 -5.54
CA ALA A 19 10.95 -18.10 -5.92
C ALA A 19 10.99 -16.59 -5.65
N LEU A 20 9.85 -15.90 -5.76
CA LEU A 20 9.75 -14.47 -5.49
C LEU A 20 9.75 -14.18 -3.99
N PHE A 21 8.88 -14.83 -3.22
CA PHE A 21 8.65 -14.59 -1.79
C PHE A 21 9.67 -15.32 -0.90
N GLU A 22 10.95 -15.17 -1.23
CA GLU A 22 12.06 -15.58 -0.37
C GLU A 22 12.51 -14.41 0.53
N VAL A 23 13.08 -14.75 1.69
CA VAL A 23 13.59 -13.76 2.67
C VAL A 23 14.64 -12.83 2.04
N THR A 24 15.54 -13.38 1.21
CA THR A 24 16.59 -12.62 0.52
C THR A 24 16.02 -11.58 -0.45
N ASN A 25 15.02 -11.96 -1.25
CA ASN A 25 14.32 -11.03 -2.13
C ASN A 25 13.55 -10.01 -1.32
N PHE A 26 12.97 -10.43 -0.19
CA PHE A 26 12.21 -9.56 0.69
C PHE A 26 13.07 -8.42 1.25
N GLU A 27 14.22 -8.75 1.83
CA GLU A 27 15.20 -7.79 2.32
C GLU A 27 15.68 -6.87 1.20
N TYR A 28 16.06 -7.46 0.05
CA TYR A 28 16.60 -6.71 -1.07
C TYR A 28 15.60 -5.73 -1.69
N PHE A 29 14.40 -6.19 -2.05
CA PHE A 29 13.42 -5.34 -2.71
C PHE A 29 12.85 -4.28 -1.77
N THR A 30 12.70 -4.60 -0.48
CA THR A 30 12.30 -3.60 0.50
C THR A 30 13.36 -2.51 0.64
N GLN A 31 14.65 -2.87 0.70
CA GLN A 31 15.73 -1.87 0.66
C GLN A 31 15.70 -1.04 -0.62
N VAL A 32 15.44 -1.66 -1.78
CA VAL A 32 15.28 -0.94 -3.05
C VAL A 32 14.15 0.09 -2.98
N TYR A 33 13.01 -0.27 -2.38
CA TYR A 33 11.93 0.68 -2.12
C TYR A 33 12.41 1.88 -1.30
N MET A 34 13.09 1.64 -0.18
CA MET A 34 13.57 2.70 0.72
C MET A 34 14.54 3.66 0.01
N HIS A 35 15.40 3.15 -0.86
CA HIS A 35 16.45 3.95 -1.49
C HIS A 35 16.01 4.61 -2.80
N ARG A 36 15.09 3.99 -3.55
CA ARG A 36 14.74 4.44 -4.91
C ARG A 36 13.34 5.04 -5.03
N VAL A 37 12.42 4.65 -4.17
CA VAL A 37 11.00 5.04 -4.29
C VAL A 37 10.64 6.07 -3.23
N TRP A 38 10.99 5.79 -1.98
CA TRP A 38 10.67 6.66 -0.84
C TRP A 38 11.11 8.13 -1.02
N PRO A 39 12.31 8.46 -1.55
CA PRO A 39 12.73 9.86 -1.72
C PRO A 39 11.78 10.69 -2.60
N TYR A 40 11.03 10.05 -3.49
CA TYR A 40 10.08 10.72 -4.38
C TYR A 40 8.63 10.65 -3.86
N TYR A 41 8.33 9.68 -2.99
CA TYR A 41 6.98 9.42 -2.49
C TYR A 41 7.03 9.01 -1.00
N PRO A 42 7.27 9.96 -0.08
CA PRO A 42 7.55 9.67 1.33
C PRO A 42 6.28 9.47 2.17
N PHE A 43 5.31 8.68 1.69
CA PHE A 43 4.06 8.43 2.41
C PHE A 43 4.19 7.39 3.54
N ILE A 44 5.36 6.75 3.69
CA ILE A 44 5.70 5.86 4.81
C ILE A 44 6.81 6.51 5.62
N HIS A 45 6.70 6.50 6.95
CA HIS A 45 7.78 6.94 7.83
C HIS A 45 8.88 5.88 7.93
N ILE A 46 9.90 5.99 7.09
CA ILE A 46 10.89 4.91 6.87
C ILE A 46 11.70 4.55 8.12
N ALA A 47 11.98 5.53 8.99
CA ALA A 47 12.79 5.33 10.19
C ALA A 47 12.09 4.48 11.26
N THR A 48 10.77 4.31 11.18
CA THR A 48 9.97 3.50 12.12
C THR A 48 9.32 2.31 11.43
N PHE A 49 9.62 2.07 10.15
CA PHE A 49 9.09 0.93 9.42
C PHE A 49 9.81 -0.35 9.89
N ASP A 50 9.03 -1.27 10.45
CA ASP A 50 9.51 -2.55 10.96
C ASP A 50 8.81 -3.69 10.23
N TYR A 51 9.59 -4.55 9.58
CA TYR A 51 9.08 -5.66 8.77
C TYR A 51 8.27 -6.68 9.58
N GLU A 52 8.60 -6.86 10.86
CA GLU A 52 7.94 -7.84 11.72
C GLU A 52 6.61 -7.32 12.29
N ARG A 53 6.46 -6.00 12.32
CA ARG A 53 5.29 -5.34 12.93
C ARG A 53 4.34 -4.72 11.91
N ALA A 54 4.83 -4.39 10.72
CA ALA A 54 4.01 -3.85 9.65
C ALA A 54 2.94 -4.87 9.22
N SER A 55 1.76 -4.37 8.91
CA SER A 55 0.69 -5.17 8.35
C SER A 55 1.13 -5.80 7.02
N LEU A 56 0.70 -7.04 6.81
CA LEU A 56 0.99 -7.79 5.60
C LEU A 56 0.62 -7.05 4.29
N PRO A 57 -0.50 -6.31 4.20
CA PRO A 57 -0.83 -5.51 3.01
C PRO A 57 0.23 -4.45 2.69
N LEU A 58 0.71 -3.72 3.71
CA LEU A 58 1.75 -2.70 3.52
C LEU A 58 3.08 -3.33 3.13
N LEU A 59 3.45 -4.40 3.83
CA LEU A 59 4.68 -5.15 3.57
C LEU A 59 4.73 -5.66 2.13
N LEU A 60 3.63 -6.25 1.65
CA LEU A 60 3.48 -6.74 0.29
C LEU A 60 3.58 -5.60 -0.74
N ALA A 61 2.93 -4.47 -0.48
CA ALA A 61 2.95 -3.33 -1.39
C ALA A 61 4.34 -2.73 -1.51
N VAL A 62 5.04 -2.54 -0.39
CA VAL A 62 6.44 -2.05 -0.34
C VAL A 62 7.37 -3.00 -1.09
N PHE A 63 7.28 -4.30 -0.79
CA PHE A 63 8.07 -5.35 -1.43
C PHE A 63 7.91 -5.35 -2.96
N LEU A 64 6.66 -5.41 -3.46
CA LEU A 64 6.40 -5.46 -4.90
C LEU A 64 6.76 -4.15 -5.61
N THR A 65 6.57 -3.02 -4.94
CA THR A 65 6.98 -1.71 -5.47
C THR A 65 8.50 -1.65 -5.61
N GLY A 66 9.24 -2.11 -4.59
CA GLY A 66 10.69 -2.23 -4.64
C GLY A 66 11.18 -3.16 -5.75
N ALA A 67 10.53 -4.32 -5.92
CA ALA A 67 10.84 -5.26 -6.99
C ALA A 67 10.72 -4.63 -8.39
N LEU A 68 9.71 -3.77 -8.61
CA LEU A 68 9.54 -3.08 -9.88
C LEU A 68 10.58 -1.99 -10.17
N HIS A 69 11.27 -1.49 -9.15
CA HIS A 69 12.33 -0.48 -9.26
C HIS A 69 13.74 -1.07 -9.12
N ALA A 70 13.83 -2.38 -8.92
CA ALA A 70 15.09 -3.12 -8.88
C ALA A 70 15.64 -3.34 -10.31
N PRO A 71 16.95 -3.60 -10.46
CA PRO A 71 17.49 -4.12 -11.71
C PRO A 71 16.75 -5.38 -12.17
N PRO A 72 16.67 -5.65 -13.48
CA PRO A 72 15.90 -6.76 -14.02
C PRO A 72 16.55 -8.11 -13.68
N THR A 73 16.09 -8.72 -12.59
CA THR A 73 16.34 -10.13 -12.22
C THR A 73 15.11 -10.98 -12.51
N SER A 74 15.26 -12.32 -12.47
CA SER A 74 14.12 -13.24 -12.65
C SER A 74 12.99 -12.96 -11.64
N SER A 75 13.34 -12.74 -10.36
CA SER A 75 12.38 -12.35 -9.31
C SER A 75 11.75 -10.98 -9.56
N ALA A 76 12.54 -9.97 -9.95
CA ALA A 76 12.00 -8.63 -10.22
C ALA A 76 11.02 -8.63 -11.41
N VAL A 77 11.31 -9.42 -12.45
CA VAL A 77 10.42 -9.59 -13.59
C VAL A 77 9.15 -10.35 -13.20
N SER A 78 9.26 -11.42 -12.41
CA SER A 78 8.12 -12.22 -11.98
C SER A 78 7.17 -11.46 -11.04
N ALA A 79 7.68 -10.49 -10.26
CA ALA A 79 6.90 -9.66 -9.34
C ALA A 79 5.67 -8.99 -10.00
N ARG A 80 5.77 -8.62 -11.28
CA ARG A 80 4.67 -8.01 -12.04
C ARG A 80 3.41 -8.88 -12.06
N ARG A 81 3.58 -10.20 -12.03
CA ARG A 81 2.47 -11.18 -12.09
C ARG A 81 1.61 -11.15 -10.82
N PHE A 82 2.15 -10.65 -9.71
CA PHE A 82 1.49 -10.63 -8.40
C PHE A 82 0.85 -9.29 -8.05
N LEU A 83 1.00 -8.26 -8.90
CA LEU A 83 0.47 -6.93 -8.61
C LEU A 83 -1.06 -6.88 -8.57
N ASN A 84 -1.73 -7.57 -9.51
CA ASN A 84 -3.19 -7.67 -9.51
C ASN A 84 -3.70 -8.40 -8.25
N LEU A 85 -3.00 -9.46 -7.84
CA LEU A 85 -3.33 -10.21 -6.62
C LEU A 85 -3.13 -9.34 -5.37
N ALA A 86 -2.04 -8.59 -5.29
CA ALA A 86 -1.78 -7.66 -4.21
C ALA A 86 -2.82 -6.54 -4.15
N GLU A 87 -3.19 -5.96 -5.29
CA GLU A 87 -4.29 -5.00 -5.38
C GLU A 87 -5.59 -5.59 -4.85
N GLU A 88 -5.95 -6.79 -5.30
CA GLU A 88 -7.17 -7.44 -4.82
C GLU A 88 -7.12 -7.72 -3.31
N PHE A 89 -5.99 -8.24 -2.81
CA PHE A 89 -5.77 -8.50 -1.39
C PHE A 89 -5.94 -7.23 -0.54
N ILE A 90 -5.30 -6.12 -0.93
CA ILE A 90 -5.37 -4.84 -0.21
C ILE A 90 -6.79 -4.26 -0.24
N PHE A 91 -7.41 -4.19 -1.42
CA PHE A 91 -8.72 -3.54 -1.56
C PHE A 91 -9.89 -4.42 -1.08
N SER A 92 -9.69 -5.73 -0.90
CA SER A 92 -10.67 -6.63 -0.30
C SER A 92 -10.55 -6.76 1.21
N HIS A 93 -9.48 -6.20 1.81
CA HIS A 93 -9.18 -6.27 3.23
C HIS A 93 -10.36 -5.78 4.09
N PRO A 94 -10.71 -6.48 5.19
CA PRO A 94 -11.85 -6.13 6.03
C PRO A 94 -11.81 -4.67 6.52
N THR A 95 -10.63 -4.19 6.92
CA THR A 95 -10.39 -2.81 7.37
C THR A 95 -10.79 -1.81 6.29
N MET A 96 -10.35 -2.02 5.04
CA MET A 96 -10.72 -1.16 3.91
C MET A 96 -12.24 -1.09 3.70
N LYS A 97 -12.94 -2.22 3.85
CA LYS A 97 -14.41 -2.28 3.74
C LYS A 97 -15.10 -1.65 4.95
N GLY A 98 -14.58 -1.87 6.15
CA GLY A 98 -15.11 -1.32 7.40
C GLY A 98 -15.06 0.20 7.44
N LEU A 99 -14.01 0.80 6.87
CA LEU A 99 -13.87 2.26 6.78
C LEU A 99 -14.96 2.92 5.92
N LEU A 100 -15.56 2.20 4.97
CA LEU A 100 -16.72 2.71 4.22
C LEU A 100 -18.02 2.67 5.03
N LEU A 101 -18.15 1.68 5.91
CA LEU A 101 -19.37 1.45 6.69
C LEU A 101 -19.43 2.33 7.94
N ASN A 102 -18.28 2.57 8.60
CA ASN A 102 -18.19 3.25 9.89
C ASN A 102 -17.76 4.72 9.80
N HIS A 103 -18.28 5.45 8.81
CA HIS A 103 -17.84 6.83 8.53
C HIS A 103 -18.39 7.90 9.49
N ASP A 104 -19.33 7.55 10.35
CA ASP A 104 -19.93 8.48 11.32
C ASP A 104 -19.09 8.67 12.60
N SER A 105 -18.02 7.88 12.77
CA SER A 105 -17.14 7.98 13.93
C SER A 105 -16.10 9.09 13.73
N PRO A 106 -15.72 9.84 14.79
CA PRO A 106 -14.64 10.82 14.70
C PRO A 106 -13.34 10.15 14.23
N PHE A 107 -12.55 10.88 13.46
CA PHE A 107 -11.26 10.40 12.97
C PHE A 107 -10.33 10.08 14.13
N GLU A 108 -10.05 8.80 14.31
CA GLU A 108 -9.00 8.31 15.20
C GLU A 108 -7.93 7.60 14.36
N PRO A 109 -6.69 8.12 14.33
CA PRO A 109 -5.61 7.46 13.62
C PRO A 109 -5.29 6.13 14.29
N ALA A 110 -5.46 5.05 13.54
CA ALA A 110 -5.05 3.71 13.95
C ALA A 110 -3.99 3.20 12.98
N THR A 111 -2.94 2.57 13.50
CA THR A 111 -1.82 2.05 12.69
C THR A 111 -2.31 1.18 11.54
N GLU A 112 -3.22 0.23 11.80
CA GLU A 112 -3.76 -0.65 10.77
C GLU A 112 -4.48 0.11 9.64
N VAL A 113 -5.22 1.18 9.98
CA VAL A 113 -5.93 2.03 9.01
C VAL A 113 -4.94 2.83 8.16
N ILE A 114 -3.91 3.37 8.78
CA ILE A 114 -2.86 4.12 8.07
C ILE A 114 -2.13 3.19 7.11
N GLU A 115 -1.71 2.02 7.60
CA GLU A 115 -0.92 1.09 6.81
C GLU A 115 -1.71 0.48 5.64
N ILE A 116 -3.01 0.16 5.80
CA ILE A 116 -3.83 -0.32 4.68
C ILE A 116 -4.04 0.75 3.61
N LEU A 117 -4.15 2.02 4.00
CA LEU A 117 -4.25 3.14 3.07
C LEU A 117 -2.93 3.39 2.35
N GLN A 118 -1.79 3.34 3.06
CA GLN A 118 -0.44 3.42 2.49
C GLN A 118 -0.19 2.27 1.51
N ALA A 119 -0.63 1.04 1.85
CA ALA A 119 -0.56 -0.11 0.96
C ALA A 119 -1.33 0.13 -0.34
N GLY A 120 -2.56 0.66 -0.22
CA GLY A 120 -3.40 1.05 -1.34
C GLY A 120 -2.74 2.12 -2.22
N LEU A 121 -2.16 3.16 -1.63
CA LEU A 121 -1.43 4.20 -2.36
C LEU A 121 -0.21 3.61 -3.10
N ALA A 122 0.62 2.83 -2.41
CA ALA A 122 1.82 2.21 -2.97
C ALA A 122 1.48 1.30 -4.16
N ILE A 123 0.50 0.42 -4.04
CA ILE A 123 0.19 -0.54 -5.12
C ILE A 123 -0.42 0.15 -6.35
N LEU A 124 -1.25 1.19 -6.15
CA LEU A 124 -1.81 1.96 -7.26
C LEU A 124 -0.75 2.78 -7.97
N TYR A 125 0.14 3.42 -7.21
CA TYR A 125 1.30 4.13 -7.76
C TYR A 125 2.17 3.20 -8.62
N THR A 126 2.48 2.03 -8.09
CA THR A 126 3.29 1.03 -8.79
C THR A 126 2.63 0.57 -10.08
N GLN A 127 1.33 0.27 -10.05
CA GLN A 127 0.64 -0.24 -11.22
C GLN A 127 0.31 0.83 -12.28
N ILE A 128 0.09 2.10 -11.91
CA ILE A 128 -0.16 3.15 -12.92
C ILE A 128 1.09 3.43 -13.77
N SER A 129 2.28 3.20 -13.20
CA SER A 129 3.55 3.29 -13.92
C SER A 129 3.70 2.23 -15.02
N ILE A 130 2.99 1.11 -14.91
CA ILE A 130 3.01 0.03 -15.90
C ILE A 130 2.26 0.48 -17.16
N ASN A 131 2.85 0.20 -18.32
CA ASN A 131 2.28 0.56 -19.61
C ASN A 131 1.20 -0.45 -20.05
N ASP A 132 0.18 -0.65 -19.21
CA ASP A 132 -1.00 -1.45 -19.53
C ASP A 132 -2.26 -0.58 -19.44
N GLU A 133 -2.99 -0.47 -20.55
CA GLU A 133 -4.16 0.40 -20.68
C GLU A 133 -5.31 -0.06 -19.79
N ALA A 134 -5.55 -1.37 -19.73
CA ALA A 134 -6.63 -1.95 -18.92
C ALA A 134 -6.40 -1.68 -17.42
N THR A 135 -5.18 -1.89 -16.93
CA THR A 135 -4.78 -1.57 -15.56
C THR A 135 -4.92 -0.08 -15.26
N ARG A 136 -4.42 0.81 -16.15
CA ARG A 136 -4.56 2.26 -15.97
C ARG A 136 -6.02 2.71 -15.94
N CYS A 137 -6.87 2.15 -16.81
CA CYS A 137 -8.29 2.43 -16.83
C CYS A 137 -8.96 2.00 -15.51
N ARG A 138 -8.71 0.76 -15.06
CA ARG A 138 -9.22 0.24 -13.78
C ARG A 138 -8.81 1.12 -12.60
N ILE A 139 -7.55 1.55 -12.57
CA ILE A 139 -7.03 2.40 -11.51
C ILE A 139 -7.74 3.77 -11.50
N ARG A 140 -7.84 4.42 -12.65
CA ARG A 140 -8.44 5.75 -12.78
C ARG A 140 -9.94 5.76 -12.51
N VAL A 141 -10.67 4.76 -12.99
CA VAL A 141 -12.14 4.73 -12.95
C VAL A 141 -12.67 4.10 -11.66
N LYS A 142 -11.98 3.10 -11.12
CA LYS A 142 -12.46 2.33 -9.96
C LYS A 142 -11.63 2.56 -8.71
N ARG A 143 -10.32 2.37 -8.76
CA ARG A 143 -9.50 2.29 -7.54
C ARG A 143 -9.15 3.63 -6.91
N TYR A 144 -8.74 4.62 -7.69
CA TYR A 144 -8.47 5.96 -7.15
C TYR A 144 -9.72 6.63 -6.58
N PRO A 145 -10.89 6.62 -7.27
CA PRO A 145 -12.11 7.16 -6.70
C PRO A 145 -12.49 6.46 -5.39
N PHE A 146 -12.40 5.13 -5.35
CA PHE A 146 -12.64 4.35 -4.13
C PHE A 146 -11.72 4.79 -2.99
N LEU A 147 -10.40 4.83 -3.22
CA LEU A 147 -9.43 5.18 -2.19
C LEU A 147 -9.61 6.64 -1.72
N SER A 148 -9.87 7.56 -2.64
CA SER A 148 -10.20 8.96 -2.34
C SER A 148 -11.45 9.08 -1.47
N THR A 149 -12.49 8.30 -1.76
CA THR A 149 -13.70 8.25 -0.92
C THR A 149 -13.39 7.73 0.48
N VAL A 150 -12.66 6.61 0.61
CA VAL A 150 -12.27 6.07 1.93
C VAL A 150 -11.48 7.10 2.73
N VAL A 151 -10.45 7.69 2.12
CA VAL A 151 -9.59 8.73 2.73
C VAL A 151 -10.42 9.92 3.22
N ARG A 152 -11.41 10.38 2.44
CA ARG A 152 -12.31 11.47 2.83
C ARG A 152 -13.24 11.10 3.98
N LEU A 153 -13.83 9.91 3.94
CA LEU A 153 -14.75 9.42 4.97
C LEU A 153 -14.04 9.19 6.31
N VAL A 154 -12.81 8.68 6.27
CA VAL A 154 -11.99 8.50 7.47
C VAL A 154 -11.60 9.85 8.09
N GLY A 155 -11.53 10.93 7.30
CA GLY A 155 -11.19 12.26 7.81
C GLY A 155 -9.68 12.53 7.91
N ILE A 156 -8.83 11.67 7.35
CA ILE A 156 -7.37 11.82 7.37
C ILE A 156 -6.91 13.14 6.71
N LEU A 157 -7.66 13.66 5.74
CA LEU A 157 -7.38 14.96 5.10
C LEU A 157 -7.55 16.16 6.04
N GLN A 158 -8.16 15.95 7.20
CA GLN A 158 -8.33 16.96 8.25
C GLN A 158 -7.36 16.73 9.42
N ALA A 159 -6.48 15.72 9.32
CA ALA A 159 -5.53 15.37 10.37
C ALA A 159 -4.62 16.57 10.69
N LYS A 160 -4.49 16.83 11.98
CA LYS A 160 -3.60 17.84 12.56
C LYS A 160 -3.08 17.29 13.86
N HIS A 161 -1.87 17.68 14.24
CA HIS A 161 -1.37 17.33 15.57
C HIS A 161 -2.33 17.85 16.64
N PRO A 162 -2.72 17.01 17.62
CA PRO A 162 -3.63 17.39 18.71
C PRO A 162 -3.00 18.42 19.65
N ILE A 163 -1.66 18.46 19.72
CA ILE A 163 -0.88 19.41 20.50
C ILE A 163 0.15 20.12 19.60
N PRO A 164 0.62 21.32 19.97
CA PRO A 164 1.70 21.99 19.25
C PRO A 164 2.96 21.11 19.15
N VAL A 165 3.64 21.12 18.00
CA VAL A 165 4.86 20.33 17.77
C VAL A 165 5.94 20.51 18.87
N PRO A 166 6.20 21.73 19.39
CA PRO A 166 7.18 21.91 20.46
C PRO A 166 6.77 21.29 21.81
N SER A 167 5.51 20.90 21.97
CA SER A 167 4.97 20.33 23.21
C SER A 167 5.13 18.81 23.30
N TYR A 168 5.50 18.13 22.21
CA TYR A 168 5.78 16.68 22.25
C TYR A 168 7.06 16.42 23.05
N ASP A 169 7.01 15.42 23.92
CA ASP A 169 8.18 14.89 24.60
C ASP A 169 8.67 13.58 23.96
N ALA A 170 9.69 12.95 24.57
CA ALA A 170 10.21 11.66 24.09
C ALA A 170 9.21 10.49 24.27
N ASN A 171 8.28 10.59 25.22
CA ASN A 171 7.27 9.57 25.49
C ASN A 171 6.14 9.63 24.44
N ASP A 172 5.87 10.81 23.90
CA ASP A 172 4.84 11.04 22.88
C ASP A 172 5.31 10.72 21.45
N TRP A 173 6.54 10.22 21.27
CA TRP A 173 7.16 10.05 19.95
C TRP A 173 6.32 9.18 18.99
N ASN A 174 5.77 8.08 19.49
CA ASN A 174 4.91 7.21 18.67
C ASN A 174 3.62 7.91 18.25
N THR A 175 3.03 8.71 19.14
CA THR A 175 1.84 9.52 18.86
C THR A 175 2.17 10.57 17.81
N PHE A 176 3.31 11.25 17.93
CA PHE A 176 3.79 12.20 16.94
C PHE A 176 3.91 11.57 15.55
N ILE A 177 4.62 10.44 15.44
CA ILE A 177 4.84 9.73 14.17
C ILE A 177 3.51 9.29 13.54
N MET A 178 2.58 8.80 14.35
CA MET A 178 1.27 8.36 13.87
C MET A 178 0.49 9.52 13.24
N TRP A 179 0.44 10.67 13.92
CA TRP A 179 -0.19 11.88 13.37
C TRP A 179 0.54 12.42 12.15
N GLU A 180 1.88 12.45 12.18
CA GLU A 180 2.70 12.90 11.06
C GLU A 180 2.48 12.01 9.80
N SER A 181 2.28 10.71 10.00
CA SER A 181 1.99 9.75 8.92
C SER A 181 0.61 9.94 8.29
N CYS A 182 -0.32 10.61 8.98
CA CYS A 182 -1.61 11.00 8.42
C CYS A 182 -1.56 12.33 7.66
N ILE A 183 -0.63 13.22 8.04
CA ILE A 183 -0.49 14.56 7.46
C ILE A 183 0.30 14.53 6.15
N ARG A 184 1.28 13.63 6.03
CA ARG A 184 2.11 13.43 4.84
C ARG A 184 1.45 12.54 3.80
#